data_AF-G0NPW4-F1
#
_entry.id   AF-G0NPW4-F1
#
_cell.length_a   1.000
_cell.length_b   1.000
_cell.length_c   1.000
_cell.angle_alpha   90.00
_cell.angle_beta   90.00
_cell.angle_gamma   90.00
#
_symmetry.space_group_name_H-M   'P 1'
#
loop_
_entity.id
_entity.type
_entity.pdbx_description
1 polymer ?
#
loop_
_entity_poly.entity_id
_entity_poly.type
_entity_poly.pdbx_seq_one_letter_code
_entity_poly.pdbx_strand_id
1 'polypeptide(L)'
;MAKSTPIQRIEFAEKICNRDLSGYILYSKESAWIWVGESKIESIGLAHFPNFTMLVDGDNTQREFIKSTTLRLTKMSNFTQVFFTTDIECEEGMFWKVLNEKMLEKMNALNTE
;
A
#
# COMPACT_ATOMS: atom_id res chain seq x y z
N MET A 1 -21.08 0.29 -21.04
CA MET A 1 -21.11 0.55 -19.59
C MET A 1 -20.13 -0.40 -18.94
N ALA A 2 -19.06 0.09 -18.31
CA ALA A 2 -18.12 -0.76 -17.59
C ALA A 2 -18.86 -1.38 -16.38
N LYS A 3 -18.91 -2.71 -16.28
CA LYS A 3 -19.43 -3.38 -15.09
C LYS A 3 -18.42 -3.12 -13.97
N SER A 4 -18.78 -2.33 -12.96
CA SER A 4 -17.91 -2.14 -11.81
C SER A 4 -17.83 -3.45 -11.02
N THR A 5 -16.64 -4.03 -10.93
CA THR A 5 -16.35 -5.11 -10.00
C THR A 5 -16.59 -4.61 -8.58
N PRO A 6 -17.34 -5.33 -7.73
CA PRO A 6 -17.52 -4.92 -6.34
C PRO A 6 -16.15 -4.84 -5.65
N ILE A 7 -15.97 -3.80 -4.84
CA ILE A 7 -14.74 -3.62 -4.06
C ILE A 7 -14.69 -4.72 -3.00
N GLN A 8 -13.61 -5.50 -3.01
CA GLN A 8 -13.35 -6.59 -2.07
C GLN A 8 -12.37 -6.12 -0.98
N ARG A 9 -12.47 -6.72 0.22
CA ARG A 9 -11.60 -6.41 1.36
C ARG A 9 -10.88 -7.67 1.82
N ILE A 10 -9.57 -7.58 2.02
CA ILE A 10 -8.78 -8.63 2.69
C ILE A 10 -8.05 -8.00 3.86
N GLU A 11 -8.23 -8.56 5.05
CA GLU A 11 -7.51 -8.17 6.25
C GLU A 11 -6.26 -9.02 6.44
N PHE A 12 -5.25 -8.47 7.09
CA PHE A 12 -4.08 -9.22 7.50
C PHE A 12 -3.54 -8.73 8.83
N ALA A 13 -2.92 -9.66 9.57
CA ALA A 13 -2.12 -9.39 10.75
C ALA A 13 -0.83 -10.18 10.62
N GLU A 14 0.31 -9.51 10.63
CA GLU A 14 1.61 -10.08 10.31
C GLU A 14 2.67 -9.49 11.23
N LYS A 15 3.62 -10.33 11.66
CA LYS A 15 4.80 -9.86 12.39
C LYS A 15 5.93 -9.58 11.41
N ILE A 16 6.26 -8.31 11.22
CA ILE A 16 7.30 -7.86 10.28
C ILE A 16 8.38 -7.13 11.08
N CYS A 17 9.64 -7.59 10.98
CA CYS A 17 10.79 -6.97 11.66
C CYS A 17 10.56 -6.72 13.17
N ASN A 18 10.00 -7.71 13.89
CA ASN A 18 9.62 -7.63 15.30
C ASN A 18 8.48 -6.67 15.65
N ARG A 19 7.81 -6.07 14.67
CA ARG A 19 6.61 -5.23 14.84
C ARG A 19 5.37 -6.05 14.52
N ASP A 20 4.35 -5.96 15.36
CA ASP A 20 3.05 -6.59 15.11
C ASP A 20 2.19 -5.61 14.31
N LEU A 21 2.05 -5.87 13.00
CA LEU A 21 1.34 -5.00 12.07
C LEU A 21 -0.04 -5.57 11.75
N SER A 22 -1.01 -4.68 11.60
CA SER A 22 -2.34 -4.98 11.12
C SER A 22 -2.66 -4.15 9.88
N GLY A 23 -3.57 -4.64 9.04
CA GLY A 23 -3.87 -3.95 7.80
C GLY A 23 -5.05 -4.52 7.06
N TYR A 24 -5.45 -3.82 6.01
CA TYR A 24 -6.39 -4.32 5.04
C TYR A 24 -6.11 -3.78 3.64
N ILE A 25 -6.51 -4.55 2.64
CA ILE A 25 -6.49 -4.20 1.23
C ILE A 25 -7.94 -4.13 0.76
N LEU A 26 -8.40 -2.94 0.37
CA LEU A 26 -9.62 -2.73 -0.41
C LEU A 26 -9.25 -2.73 -1.89
N TYR A 27 -9.81 -3.60 -2.71
CA TYR A 27 -9.41 -3.69 -4.11
C TYR A 27 -10.57 -3.91 -5.06
N SER A 28 -10.36 -3.45 -6.28
CA SER A 28 -11.14 -3.74 -7.47
C SER A 28 -10.18 -4.25 -8.54
N LYS A 29 -10.69 -4.63 -9.72
CA LYS A 29 -9.83 -5.02 -10.85
C LYS A 29 -8.82 -3.93 -11.28
N GLU A 30 -9.15 -2.66 -11.05
CA GLU A 30 -8.39 -1.52 -11.58
C GLU A 30 -7.60 -0.78 -10.50
N SER A 31 -7.97 -0.97 -9.23
CA SER A 31 -7.41 -0.19 -8.13
C SER A 31 -7.27 -1.02 -6.87
N ALA A 32 -6.21 -0.75 -6.11
CA ALA A 32 -6.04 -1.26 -4.76
C ALA A 32 -5.79 -0.10 -3.79
N TRP A 33 -6.42 -0.17 -2.62
CA TRP A 33 -6.19 0.70 -1.49
C TRP A 33 -5.72 -0.14 -0.31
N ILE A 34 -4.50 0.10 0.11
CA ILE A 34 -3.82 -0.64 1.17
C ILE A 34 -3.65 0.28 2.37
N TRP A 35 -4.09 -0.20 3.52
CA TRP A 35 -3.75 0.36 4.82
C TRP A 35 -2.92 -0.64 5.62
N VAL A 36 -1.80 -0.18 6.18
CA VAL A 36 -0.92 -0.96 7.06
C VAL A 36 -0.52 -0.11 8.25
N GLY A 37 -0.66 -0.63 9.46
CA GLY A 37 -0.32 0.13 10.65
C GLY A 37 -0.19 -0.67 11.94
N GLU A 38 0.27 0.03 12.98
CA GLU A 38 0.31 -0.49 14.35
C GLU A 38 -0.91 -0.07 15.18
N SER A 39 -1.62 1.01 14.77
CA SER A 39 -2.78 1.57 15.47
C SER A 39 -3.87 2.07 14.49
N LYS A 40 -4.66 3.11 14.81
CA LYS A 40 -5.71 3.68 13.91
C LYS A 40 -5.16 4.86 13.09
N ILE A 41 -5.74 5.05 11.89
CA ILE A 41 -5.27 5.92 10.79
C ILE A 41 -5.22 7.42 11.11
N GLU A 42 -4.13 8.11 10.74
CA GLU A 42 -4.03 9.59 10.71
C GLU A 42 -3.63 10.20 9.34
N SER A 43 -3.20 9.45 8.31
CA SER A 43 -2.69 10.04 7.05
C SER A 43 -2.83 9.13 5.80
N ILE A 44 -2.97 9.70 4.57
CA ILE A 44 -3.34 8.97 3.31
C ILE A 44 -2.61 9.50 2.04
N GLY A 45 -2.22 8.63 1.09
CA GLY A 45 -1.66 8.98 -0.24
C GLY A 45 -2.27 8.22 -1.46
N LEU A 46 -2.16 8.76 -2.69
CA LEU A 46 -2.71 8.21 -3.96
C LEU A 46 -1.68 8.16 -5.11
N ALA A 47 -1.69 7.10 -5.92
CA ALA A 47 -0.94 7.05 -7.17
C ALA A 47 -1.73 6.40 -8.32
N HIS A 48 -1.61 6.93 -9.53
CA HIS A 48 -2.20 6.40 -10.77
C HIS A 48 -1.18 6.48 -11.92
N PHE A 49 -0.60 5.35 -12.30
CA PHE A 49 0.53 5.33 -13.24
C PHE A 49 0.19 6.00 -14.59
N PRO A 50 1.08 6.83 -15.18
CA PRO A 50 2.46 7.15 -14.77
C PRO A 50 2.56 8.29 -13.74
N ASN A 51 1.42 8.78 -13.23
CA ASN A 51 1.33 9.92 -12.35
C ASN A 51 1.29 9.50 -10.87
N PHE A 52 2.05 10.22 -10.05
CA PHE A 52 2.09 10.01 -8.61
C PHE A 52 1.69 11.31 -7.91
N THR A 53 0.86 11.24 -6.87
CA THR A 53 0.40 12.42 -6.13
C THR A 53 0.29 12.12 -4.64
N MET A 54 1.18 12.70 -3.84
CA MET A 54 0.97 12.70 -2.38
C MET A 54 -0.35 13.42 -2.08
N LEU A 55 -1.30 12.75 -1.41
CA LEU A 55 -2.56 13.39 -0.99
C LEU A 55 -2.43 14.09 0.36
N VAL A 56 -1.54 13.58 1.21
CA VAL A 56 -1.16 14.18 2.49
C VAL A 56 0.36 14.19 2.54
N ASP A 57 0.96 15.36 2.77
CA ASP A 57 2.40 15.56 2.82
C ASP A 57 2.80 15.92 4.25
N GLY A 58 3.47 15.00 4.93
CA GLY A 58 4.09 15.24 6.24
C GLY A 58 5.56 15.62 6.07
N ASP A 59 6.16 16.25 7.09
CA ASP A 59 7.59 16.55 7.10
C ASP A 59 8.42 15.24 7.24
N ASN A 60 9.66 15.25 6.71
CA ASN A 60 10.71 14.20 6.80
C ASN A 60 10.78 13.08 5.74
N THR A 61 11.87 12.30 5.86
CA THR A 61 12.29 11.06 5.16
C THR A 61 11.17 10.05 4.93
N GLN A 62 10.16 10.01 5.81
CA GLN A 62 8.96 9.17 5.70
C GLN A 62 8.23 9.39 4.37
N ARG A 63 8.19 10.63 3.87
CA ARG A 63 7.62 10.99 2.56
C ARG A 63 8.25 10.20 1.42
N GLU A 64 9.58 10.11 1.39
CA GLU A 64 10.30 9.41 0.32
C GLU A 64 10.07 7.90 0.39
N PHE A 65 9.90 7.35 1.60
CA PHE A 65 9.53 5.95 1.77
C PHE A 65 8.11 5.65 1.31
N ILE A 66 7.12 6.47 1.67
CA ILE A 66 5.73 6.35 1.21
C ILE A 66 5.68 6.43 -0.31
N LYS A 67 6.33 7.44 -0.90
CA LYS A 67 6.41 7.63 -2.34
C LYS A 67 7.06 6.47 -3.07
N SER A 68 8.24 6.05 -2.61
CA SER A 68 8.99 4.93 -3.20
C SER A 68 8.20 3.62 -3.13
N THR A 69 7.59 3.34 -1.97
CA THR A 69 6.78 2.14 -1.75
C THR A 69 5.57 2.12 -2.66
N THR A 70 4.79 3.21 -2.68
CA THR A 70 3.58 3.33 -3.52
C THR A 70 3.92 3.14 -4.98
N LEU A 71 4.95 3.83 -5.49
CA LEU A 71 5.39 3.73 -6.88
C LEU A 71 5.82 2.31 -7.26
N ARG A 72 6.56 1.62 -6.39
CA ARG A 72 6.99 0.23 -6.64
C ARG A 72 5.79 -0.71 -6.70
N LEU A 73 4.86 -0.60 -5.75
CA LEU A 73 3.64 -1.42 -5.74
C LEU A 73 2.80 -1.19 -6.99
N THR A 74 2.62 0.06 -7.43
CA THR A 74 1.89 0.34 -8.68
C THR A 74 2.60 -0.21 -9.91
N LYS A 75 3.93 -0.09 -9.99
CA LYS A 75 4.69 -0.53 -11.16
C LYS A 75 4.82 -2.05 -11.28
N MET A 76 4.89 -2.74 -10.14
CA MET A 76 5.22 -4.17 -10.10
C MET A 76 3.99 -5.07 -9.93
N SER A 77 2.85 -4.50 -9.52
CA SER A 77 1.58 -5.23 -9.47
C SER A 77 0.79 -5.07 -10.77
N ASN A 78 -0.28 -5.85 -10.92
CA ASN A 78 -1.19 -5.74 -12.07
C ASN A 78 -2.25 -4.62 -11.91
N PHE A 79 -2.20 -3.83 -10.83
CA PHE A 79 -3.16 -2.75 -10.59
C PHE A 79 -2.68 -1.44 -11.21
N THR A 80 -3.55 -0.76 -11.95
CA THR A 80 -3.21 0.52 -12.60
C THR A 80 -3.23 1.70 -11.62
N GLN A 81 -3.91 1.55 -10.49
CA GLN A 81 -3.98 2.55 -9.42
C GLN A 81 -3.73 1.91 -8.04
N VAL A 82 -2.86 2.55 -7.24
CA VAL A 82 -2.57 2.12 -5.86
C VAL A 82 -2.67 3.31 -4.91
N PHE A 83 -3.47 3.15 -3.86
CA PHE A 83 -3.52 4.04 -2.71
C PHE A 83 -2.79 3.36 -1.55
N PHE A 84 -1.83 4.06 -0.97
CA PHE A 84 -1.03 3.53 0.13
C PHE A 84 -1.06 4.53 1.30
N THR A 85 -1.41 4.01 2.47
CA THR A 85 -1.52 4.76 3.72
C THR A 85 -0.94 3.93 4.85
N THR A 86 -0.23 4.61 5.75
CA THR A 86 0.36 3.97 6.92
C THR A 86 0.58 4.98 8.04
N ASP A 87 0.40 4.55 9.29
CA ASP A 87 0.77 5.30 10.50
C ASP A 87 2.19 4.92 10.97
N ILE A 88 2.93 4.15 10.19
CA ILE A 88 4.25 3.63 10.58
C ILE A 88 5.30 4.73 10.45
N GLU A 89 5.78 5.20 11.60
CA GLU A 89 7.00 5.99 11.72
C GLU A 89 8.20 5.04 11.75
N CYS A 90 8.98 5.00 10.67
CA CYS A 90 10.20 4.21 10.55
C CYS A 90 11.12 4.83 9.50
N GLU A 91 12.38 5.11 9.86
CA GLU A 91 13.37 5.66 8.94
C GLU A 91 14.31 4.60 8.34
N GLU A 92 14.12 3.31 8.68
CA GLU A 92 15.00 2.23 8.25
C GLU A 92 14.63 1.74 6.84
N GLY A 93 15.51 1.98 5.86
CA GLY A 93 15.25 1.56 4.47
C GLY A 93 15.03 0.06 4.28
N MET A 94 15.63 -0.79 5.11
CA MET A 94 15.43 -2.24 5.06
C MET A 94 14.02 -2.65 5.46
N PHE A 95 13.42 -1.97 6.44
CA PHE A 95 12.03 -2.19 6.84
C PHE A 95 11.09 -1.97 5.64
N TRP A 96 11.23 -0.83 4.95
CA TRP A 96 10.39 -0.48 3.80
C TRP A 96 10.58 -1.41 2.61
N LYS A 97 11.80 -1.93 2.41
CA LYS A 97 12.06 -2.95 1.39
C LYS A 97 11.27 -4.22 1.67
N VAL A 98 11.38 -4.76 2.89
CA VAL A 98 10.68 -6.00 3.29
C VAL A 98 9.17 -5.80 3.25
N LEU A 99 8.66 -4.65 3.70
CA LEU A 99 7.24 -4.30 3.60
C LEU A 99 6.77 -4.33 2.14
N ASN A 100 7.52 -3.71 1.22
CA ASN A 100 7.16 -3.66 -0.19
C ASN A 100 7.09 -5.06 -0.81
N GLU A 101 8.08 -5.92 -0.53
CA GLU A 101 8.12 -7.31 -1.00
C GLU A 101 6.90 -8.11 -0.50
N LYS A 102 6.57 -7.98 0.79
CA LYS A 102 5.42 -8.65 1.39
C LYS A 102 4.08 -8.17 0.86
N MET A 103 3.93 -6.86 0.66
CA MET A 103 2.70 -6.30 0.08
C MET A 103 2.55 -6.71 -1.38
N LEU A 104 3.63 -6.69 -2.16
CA LEU A 104 3.61 -7.11 -3.55
C LEU A 104 3.23 -8.58 -3.71
N GLU A 105 3.77 -9.46 -2.86
CA GLU A 105 3.38 -10.88 -2.80
C GLU A 105 1.87 -11.03 -2.61
N LYS A 106 1.30 -10.32 -1.63
CA LYS A 106 -0.15 -10.34 -1.36
C LYS A 106 -0.96 -9.79 -2.53
N MET A 107 -0.55 -8.66 -3.11
CA MET A 107 -1.23 -8.03 -4.26
C MET A 107 -1.24 -8.93 -5.50
N ASN A 108 -0.14 -9.63 -5.77
CA ASN A 108 -0.04 -10.51 -6.93
C ASN A 108 -0.94 -11.75 -6.78
N ALA A 109 -1.12 -12.26 -5.56
CA ALA A 109 -2.03 -13.38 -5.28
C ALA A 109 -3.50 -13.06 -5.56
N LEU A 110 -3.91 -11.78 -5.51
CA LEU A 110 -5.30 -11.34 -5.75
C LEU A 110 -5.76 -11.45 -7.21
N ASN A 111 -4.85 -11.74 -8.14
CA ASN A 111 -5.15 -11.85 -9.57
C ASN A 111 -5.16 -13.31 -10.07
N THR A 112 -5.16 -14.28 -9.15
CA THR A 112 -5.19 -15.71 -9.48
C THR A 112 -6.60 -16.32 -9.50
N GLU A 113 -7.64 -15.49 -9.36
CA GLU A 113 -9.06 -15.84 -9.52
C GLU A 113 -9.67 -15.13 -10.74
#